data_AF-Q86DP7-F1
#
_entry.id   AF-Q86DP7-F1
#
_cell.length_a   1.000
_cell.length_b   1.000
_cell.length_c   1.000
_cell.angle_alpha   90.00
_cell.angle_beta   90.00
_cell.angle_gamma   90.00
#
_symmetry.space_group_name_H-M   'P 1'
#
loop_
_entity.id
_entity.type
_entity.pdbx_description
1 polymer ?
#
loop_
_entity_poly.entity_id
_entity_poly.type
_entity_poly.pdbx_seq_one_letter_code
_entity_poly.pdbx_strand_id
1 'polypeptide(L)'
;DLFNTNAAIVRDLTAAVAESCPKAMLGIITNPVNSTVPIASEVLKKHGVYDPRRVFGVTTLDVVRSNTFIAEAKGLDVSKTNVPVIGGHSGITIIPLISQCTPPVSFPPEERVKLSTRIQNAGTEVVDAKAGAGSATLSMAYAAAEFCKSLIEALNGQEGKVQCAYVRSEETEAKYFATPVLLGKEGIEKNLGMGKLLDVEVNLLKAAMPELIANIQKGEQFVGDSK
;
A
#
# COMPACT_ATOMS: atom_id res chain seq x y z
N ASP A 1 -17.59 -14.35 1.99
CA ASP A 1 -16.72 -13.28 2.51
C ASP A 1 -15.76 -12.87 1.41
N LEU A 2 -15.55 -11.56 1.23
CA LEU A 2 -14.69 -10.98 0.19
C LEU A 2 -13.26 -11.55 0.25
N PHE A 3 -12.75 -11.78 1.47
CA PHE A 3 -11.43 -12.36 1.66
C PHE A 3 -11.31 -13.74 1.01
N ASN A 4 -12.18 -14.70 1.31
CA ASN A 4 -12.05 -16.08 0.81
C ASN A 4 -12.09 -16.16 -0.72
N THR A 5 -12.99 -15.40 -1.35
CA THR A 5 -13.10 -15.35 -2.81
C THR A 5 -11.81 -14.79 -3.44
N ASN A 6 -11.35 -13.65 -2.94
CA ASN A 6 -10.18 -12.98 -3.49
C ASN A 6 -8.87 -13.69 -3.16
N ALA A 7 -8.78 -14.34 -2.00
CA ALA A 7 -7.63 -15.15 -1.59
C ALA A 7 -7.38 -16.30 -2.56
N ALA A 8 -8.43 -17.02 -2.96
CA ALA A 8 -8.33 -18.09 -3.97
C ALA A 8 -7.88 -17.54 -5.34
N ILE A 9 -8.49 -16.43 -5.80
CA ILE A 9 -8.11 -15.78 -7.05
C ILE A 9 -6.63 -15.38 -7.06
N VAL A 10 -6.16 -14.71 -5.99
CA VAL A 10 -4.77 -14.28 -5.90
C VAL A 10 -3.81 -15.47 -5.83
N ARG A 11 -4.17 -16.53 -5.09
CA ARG A 11 -3.37 -17.75 -5.03
C ARG A 11 -3.17 -18.35 -6.42
N ASP A 12 -4.26 -18.55 -7.16
CA ASP A 12 -4.24 -19.25 -8.45
C ASP A 12 -3.52 -18.42 -9.52
N LEU A 13 -3.77 -17.11 -9.58
CA LEU A 13 -3.06 -16.22 -10.50
C LEU A 13 -1.57 -16.11 -10.15
N THR A 14 -1.22 -16.08 -8.85
CA THR A 14 0.19 -16.03 -8.45
C THR A 14 0.93 -17.32 -8.75
N ALA A 15 0.27 -18.49 -8.63
CA ALA A 15 0.86 -19.76 -9.04
C ALA A 15 1.17 -19.78 -10.54
N ALA A 16 0.24 -19.31 -11.38
CA ALA A 16 0.49 -19.17 -12.81
C ALA A 16 1.67 -18.22 -13.14
N VAL A 17 1.80 -17.11 -12.40
CA VAL A 17 2.96 -16.20 -12.50
C VAL A 17 4.25 -16.91 -12.09
N ALA A 18 4.23 -17.69 -11.00
CA ALA A 18 5.40 -18.43 -10.51
C ALA A 18 5.94 -19.42 -11.56
N GLU A 19 5.05 -20.08 -12.28
CA GLU A 19 5.40 -21.04 -13.34
C GLU A 19 5.81 -20.37 -14.66
N SER A 20 5.13 -19.28 -15.03
CA SER A 20 5.25 -18.70 -16.38
C SER A 20 6.24 -17.53 -16.48
N CYS A 21 6.28 -16.67 -15.46
CA CYS A 21 7.06 -15.44 -15.47
C CYS A 21 7.59 -15.07 -14.06
N PRO A 22 8.38 -15.95 -13.40
CA PRO A 22 8.77 -15.80 -11.99
C PRO A 22 9.61 -14.54 -11.68
N LYS A 23 10.15 -13.87 -12.70
CA LYS A 23 10.93 -12.63 -12.57
C LYS A 23 10.13 -11.35 -12.85
N ALA A 24 8.83 -11.47 -13.17
CA ALA A 24 7.96 -10.31 -13.40
C ALA A 24 7.81 -9.47 -12.12
N MET A 25 7.51 -8.19 -12.29
CA MET A 25 7.12 -7.32 -11.17
C MET A 25 5.62 -7.49 -10.91
N LEU A 26 5.27 -7.90 -9.70
CA LEU A 26 3.90 -8.27 -9.31
C LEU A 26 3.26 -7.15 -8.48
N GLY A 27 2.39 -6.37 -9.11
CA GLY A 27 1.56 -5.35 -8.45
C GLY A 27 0.18 -5.92 -8.04
N ILE A 28 0.00 -6.18 -6.75
CA ILE A 28 -1.24 -6.69 -6.17
C ILE A 28 -2.17 -5.52 -5.78
N ILE A 29 -3.30 -5.43 -6.46
CA ILE A 29 -4.38 -4.46 -6.17
C ILE A 29 -5.57 -5.15 -5.46
N THR A 30 -5.72 -6.47 -5.67
CA THR A 30 -6.85 -7.24 -5.16
C THR A 30 -6.96 -7.13 -3.64
N ASN A 31 -8.12 -6.67 -3.17
CA ASN A 31 -8.40 -6.52 -1.75
C ASN A 31 -8.68 -7.86 -1.05
N PRO A 32 -8.40 -7.98 0.26
CA PRO A 32 -7.68 -6.99 1.09
C PRO A 32 -6.16 -7.09 0.90
N VAL A 33 -5.52 -6.01 0.45
CA VAL A 33 -4.07 -5.97 0.14
C VAL A 33 -3.20 -6.44 1.31
N ASN A 34 -3.59 -6.09 2.53
CA ASN A 34 -2.91 -6.50 3.77
C ASN A 34 -2.80 -8.03 3.95
N SER A 35 -3.65 -8.82 3.27
CA SER A 35 -3.60 -10.28 3.31
C SER A 35 -3.26 -10.90 1.96
N THR A 36 -3.63 -10.28 0.84
CA THR A 36 -3.37 -10.83 -0.50
C THR A 36 -1.89 -10.75 -0.91
N VAL A 37 -1.13 -9.76 -0.42
CA VAL A 37 0.33 -9.71 -0.59
C VAL A 37 1.05 -10.84 0.17
N PRO A 38 0.73 -11.12 1.45
CA PRO A 38 1.20 -12.33 2.13
C PRO A 38 0.85 -13.62 1.39
N ILE A 39 -0.39 -13.75 0.87
CA ILE A 39 -0.79 -14.92 0.07
C ILE A 39 0.12 -15.09 -1.15
N ALA A 40 0.28 -14.03 -1.95
CA ALA A 40 1.13 -14.07 -3.14
C ALA A 40 2.58 -14.46 -2.79
N SER A 41 3.12 -13.88 -1.72
CA SER A 41 4.46 -14.19 -1.22
C SER A 41 4.61 -15.66 -0.81
N GLU A 42 3.65 -16.22 -0.06
CA GLU A 42 3.70 -17.63 0.35
C GLU A 42 3.55 -18.59 -0.85
N VAL A 43 2.72 -18.24 -1.83
CA VAL A 43 2.61 -19.02 -3.08
C VAL A 43 3.94 -19.03 -3.83
N LEU A 44 4.58 -17.88 -4.01
CA LEU A 44 5.89 -17.79 -4.66
C LEU A 44 6.97 -18.56 -3.88
N LYS A 45 6.92 -18.56 -2.54
CA LYS A 45 7.84 -19.35 -1.69
C LYS A 45 7.63 -20.86 -1.88
N LYS A 46 6.39 -21.33 -1.94
CA LYS A 46 6.07 -22.74 -2.24
C LYS A 46 6.63 -23.19 -3.59
N HIS A 47 6.68 -22.28 -4.57
CA HIS A 47 7.26 -22.54 -5.89
C HIS A 47 8.78 -22.32 -5.96
N GLY A 48 9.42 -21.88 -4.86
CA GLY A 48 10.88 -21.66 -4.81
C GLY A 48 11.38 -20.46 -5.63
N VAL A 49 10.50 -19.54 -6.02
CA VAL A 49 10.81 -18.39 -6.90
C VAL A 49 10.56 -17.03 -6.26
N TYR A 50 10.35 -17.00 -4.94
CA TYR A 50 10.07 -15.77 -4.22
C TYR A 50 11.26 -14.79 -4.21
N ASP A 51 11.03 -13.59 -4.74
CA ASP A 51 11.91 -12.44 -4.62
C ASP A 51 11.13 -11.27 -3.95
N PRO A 52 11.45 -10.90 -2.70
CA PRO A 52 10.73 -9.84 -1.98
C PRO A 52 10.85 -8.48 -2.66
N ARG A 53 11.82 -8.27 -3.56
CA ARG A 53 12.00 -7.01 -4.29
C ARG A 53 10.99 -6.83 -5.42
N ARG A 54 10.22 -7.87 -5.77
CA ARG A 54 9.33 -7.89 -6.94
C ARG A 54 7.84 -7.99 -6.62
N VAL A 55 7.48 -8.09 -5.34
CA VAL A 55 6.08 -8.20 -4.89
C VAL A 55 5.66 -6.90 -4.22
N PHE A 56 4.65 -6.25 -4.78
CA PHE A 56 4.17 -4.94 -4.34
C PHE A 56 2.68 -4.97 -4.08
N GLY A 57 2.24 -4.61 -2.89
CA GLY A 57 0.86 -4.17 -2.67
C GLY A 57 0.73 -2.72 -3.10
N VAL A 58 -0.14 -2.46 -4.08
CA VAL A 58 -0.33 -1.12 -4.66
C VAL A 58 -1.18 -0.29 -3.71
N THR A 59 -0.53 0.55 -2.89
CA THR A 59 -1.18 1.47 -1.93
C THR A 59 -1.23 2.91 -2.44
N THR A 60 -0.85 3.14 -3.70
CA THR A 60 -0.76 4.48 -4.32
C THR A 60 -2.07 5.28 -4.23
N LEU A 61 -3.23 4.62 -4.18
CA LEU A 61 -4.51 5.31 -4.03
C LEU A 61 -4.60 6.09 -2.71
N ASP A 62 -3.96 5.61 -1.64
CA ASP A 62 -3.95 6.30 -0.36
C ASP A 62 -3.09 7.56 -0.40
N VAL A 63 -1.97 7.51 -1.13
CA VAL A 63 -1.12 8.69 -1.41
C VAL A 63 -1.89 9.69 -2.26
N VAL A 64 -2.56 9.25 -3.33
CA VAL A 64 -3.38 10.11 -4.20
C VAL A 64 -4.47 10.82 -3.40
N ARG A 65 -5.18 10.10 -2.52
CA ARG A 65 -6.20 10.68 -1.63
C ARG A 65 -5.59 11.67 -0.64
N SER A 66 -4.47 11.31 -0.02
CA SER A 66 -3.77 12.18 0.92
C SER A 66 -3.31 13.47 0.26
N ASN A 67 -2.70 13.39 -0.92
CA ASN A 67 -2.30 14.56 -1.71
C ASN A 67 -3.50 15.45 -2.02
N THR A 68 -4.62 14.85 -2.45
CA THR A 68 -5.85 15.58 -2.80
C THR A 68 -6.42 16.32 -1.59
N PHE A 69 -6.61 15.64 -0.46
CA PHE A 69 -7.24 16.25 0.72
C PHE A 69 -6.34 17.29 1.40
N ILE A 70 -5.03 17.05 1.45
CA ILE A 70 -4.09 18.03 2.01
C ILE A 70 -3.98 19.26 1.11
N ALA A 71 -3.94 19.07 -0.22
CA ALA A 71 -3.92 20.18 -1.17
C ALA A 71 -5.20 21.02 -1.09
N GLU A 72 -6.36 20.38 -1.04
CA GLU A 72 -7.67 21.05 -0.86
C GLU A 72 -7.69 21.88 0.43
N ALA A 73 -7.28 21.29 1.56
CA ALA A 73 -7.32 21.96 2.87
C ALA A 73 -6.35 23.15 2.99
N LYS A 74 -5.30 23.20 2.16
CA LYS A 74 -4.28 24.27 2.18
C LYS A 74 -4.26 25.16 0.94
N GLY A 75 -5.15 24.93 -0.01
CA GLY A 75 -5.15 25.65 -1.29
C GLY A 75 -3.86 25.45 -2.09
N LEU A 76 -3.28 24.25 -2.03
CA LEU A 76 -2.05 23.91 -2.76
C LEU A 76 -2.37 23.31 -4.13
N ASP A 77 -1.36 23.33 -5.00
CA ASP A 77 -1.37 22.55 -6.25
C ASP A 77 -1.18 21.06 -5.93
N VAL A 78 -2.20 20.24 -6.21
CA VAL A 78 -2.18 18.81 -5.94
C VAL A 78 -1.07 18.09 -6.72
N SER A 79 -0.67 18.59 -7.90
CA SER A 79 0.41 18.00 -8.71
C SER A 79 1.79 18.20 -8.10
N LYS A 80 1.92 19.12 -7.13
CA LYS A 80 3.14 19.41 -6.37
C LYS A 80 3.05 18.98 -4.91
N THR A 81 1.94 18.36 -4.53
CA THR A 81 1.69 17.92 -3.15
C THR A 81 2.01 16.43 -3.03
N ASN A 82 2.85 16.06 -2.08
CA ASN A 82 3.21 14.69 -1.79
C ASN A 82 3.21 14.41 -0.29
N VAL A 83 2.33 13.51 0.15
CA VAL A 83 2.20 13.03 1.52
C VAL A 83 2.54 11.54 1.53
N PRO A 84 3.66 11.11 2.14
CA PRO A 84 3.94 9.70 2.32
C PRO A 84 2.84 9.03 3.14
N VAL A 85 2.42 7.83 2.72
CA VAL A 85 1.45 7.01 3.46
C VAL A 85 2.10 5.67 3.76
N ILE A 86 2.19 5.33 5.04
CA ILE A 86 2.80 4.09 5.53
C ILE A 86 1.74 3.16 6.14
N GLY A 87 2.15 1.95 6.54
CA GLY A 87 1.25 1.01 7.21
C GLY A 87 0.71 -0.09 6.30
N GLY A 88 -0.60 -0.10 6.09
CA GLY A 88 -1.34 -1.01 5.21
C GLY A 88 -2.35 -0.26 4.35
N HIS A 89 -3.34 -0.98 3.82
CA HIS A 89 -4.35 -0.47 2.88
C HIS A 89 -5.80 -0.71 3.35
N SER A 90 -6.03 -0.70 4.67
CA SER A 90 -7.38 -0.92 5.24
C SER A 90 -7.57 -0.12 6.51
N GLY A 91 -8.58 0.75 6.54
CA GLY A 91 -9.02 1.47 7.74
C GLY A 91 -7.84 2.11 8.49
N ILE A 92 -7.72 1.80 9.78
CA ILE A 92 -6.70 2.39 10.66
C ILE A 92 -5.26 2.03 10.27
N THR A 93 -5.07 0.99 9.44
CA THR A 93 -3.73 0.62 8.96
C THR A 93 -3.17 1.63 7.96
N ILE A 94 -3.99 2.52 7.38
CA ILE A 94 -3.54 3.60 6.50
C ILE A 94 -3.03 4.75 7.36
N ILE A 95 -1.73 5.06 7.29
CA ILE A 95 -1.10 6.07 8.15
C ILE A 95 -0.48 7.19 7.28
N PRO A 96 -1.21 8.30 7.05
CA PRO A 96 -0.68 9.44 6.33
C PRO A 96 0.31 10.22 7.18
N LEU A 97 1.55 10.34 6.72
CA LEU A 97 2.61 11.13 7.37
C LEU A 97 2.50 12.60 6.97
N ILE A 98 1.44 13.26 7.44
CA ILE A 98 1.17 14.68 7.15
C ILE A 98 2.35 15.56 7.60
N SER A 99 3.10 15.15 8.64
CA SER A 99 4.31 15.86 9.08
C SER A 99 5.44 15.88 8.05
N GLN A 100 5.41 14.95 7.09
CA GLN A 100 6.41 14.78 6.02
C GLN A 100 5.87 15.22 4.65
N CYS A 101 4.76 15.97 4.62
CA CYS A 101 4.22 16.53 3.39
C CYS A 101 5.22 17.46 2.70
N THR A 102 5.27 17.38 1.36
CA THR A 102 5.98 18.34 0.50
C THR A 102 4.97 19.00 -0.44
N PRO A 103 4.87 20.34 -0.49
CA PRO A 103 5.54 21.30 0.38
C PRO A 103 5.11 21.15 1.86
N PRO A 104 5.92 21.62 2.83
CA PRO A 104 5.59 21.51 4.24
C PRO A 104 4.25 22.16 4.58
N VAL A 105 3.43 21.46 5.36
CA VAL A 105 2.14 21.94 5.86
C VAL A 105 2.06 21.82 7.37
N SER A 106 1.30 22.72 8.00
CA SER A 106 1.00 22.67 9.42
C SER A 106 -0.51 22.73 9.65
N PHE A 107 -1.00 21.89 10.56
CA PHE A 107 -2.41 21.80 10.93
C PHE A 107 -2.51 21.80 12.46
N PRO A 108 -3.55 22.42 13.04
CA PRO A 108 -3.92 22.20 14.43
C PRO A 108 -4.11 20.70 14.70
N PRO A 109 -3.81 20.21 15.92
CA PRO A 109 -3.90 18.78 16.24
C PRO A 109 -5.24 18.14 15.89
N GLU A 110 -6.36 18.80 16.19
CA GLU A 110 -7.70 18.28 15.89
C GLU A 110 -7.97 18.15 14.39
N GLU A 111 -7.53 19.13 13.59
CA GLU A 111 -7.71 19.11 12.14
C GLU A 111 -6.84 18.02 11.51
N ARG A 112 -5.62 17.81 12.02
CA ARG A 112 -4.76 16.71 11.59
C ARG A 112 -5.41 15.35 11.84
N VAL A 113 -6.01 15.14 13.02
CA VAL A 113 -6.73 13.90 13.33
C VAL A 113 -7.91 13.71 12.38
N LYS A 114 -8.72 14.75 12.14
CA LYS A 114 -9.85 14.68 11.19
C LYS A 114 -9.40 14.33 9.77
N LEU A 115 -8.31 14.92 9.29
CA LEU A 115 -7.73 14.62 7.98
C LEU A 115 -7.24 13.17 7.90
N SER A 116 -6.51 12.69 8.91
CA SER A 116 -6.07 11.29 8.96
C SER A 116 -7.27 10.33 8.94
N THR A 117 -8.31 10.59 9.73
CA THR A 117 -9.54 9.76 9.74
C THR A 117 -10.26 9.79 8.39
N ARG A 118 -10.36 10.94 7.72
CA ARG A 118 -10.95 11.03 6.39
C ARG A 118 -10.15 10.22 5.37
N ILE A 119 -8.81 10.29 5.40
CA ILE A 119 -7.93 9.50 4.53
C ILE A 119 -8.17 8.00 4.74
N GLN A 120 -8.23 7.54 5.99
CA GLN A 120 -8.48 6.13 6.34
C GLN A 120 -9.85 5.63 5.84
N ASN A 121 -10.86 6.50 5.84
CA ASN A 121 -12.25 6.15 5.48
C ASN A 121 -12.64 6.50 4.04
N ALA A 122 -11.75 7.10 3.25
CA ALA A 122 -12.03 7.53 1.88
C ALA A 122 -12.42 6.37 0.93
N GLY A 123 -12.05 5.12 1.27
CA GLY A 123 -12.56 3.92 0.61
C GLY A 123 -14.07 3.75 0.83
N THR A 124 -14.49 3.82 2.09
CA THR A 124 -15.87 3.69 2.54
C THR A 124 -16.73 4.84 2.02
N GLU A 125 -16.24 6.09 2.05
CA GLU A 125 -16.95 7.25 1.51
C GLU A 125 -17.37 7.04 0.04
N VAL A 126 -16.52 6.41 -0.77
CA VAL A 126 -16.84 6.11 -2.18
C VAL A 126 -17.86 5.00 -2.33
N VAL A 127 -17.81 3.95 -1.48
CA VAL A 127 -18.79 2.87 -1.48
C VAL A 127 -20.17 3.41 -1.11
N ASP A 128 -20.22 4.26 -0.08
CA ASP A 128 -21.46 4.89 0.40
C ASP A 128 -22.03 5.85 -0.65
N ALA A 129 -21.18 6.68 -1.28
CA ALA A 129 -21.58 7.57 -2.37
C ALA A 129 -22.09 6.81 -3.61
N LYS A 130 -21.63 5.57 -3.81
CA LYS A 130 -22.13 4.65 -4.85
C LYS A 130 -23.31 3.79 -4.38
N ALA A 131 -23.86 4.03 -3.19
CA ALA A 131 -24.96 3.26 -2.60
C ALA A 131 -24.71 1.75 -2.63
N GLY A 132 -23.47 1.32 -2.38
CA GLY A 132 -23.08 -0.10 -2.40
C GLY A 132 -22.91 -0.72 -3.80
N ALA A 133 -23.07 0.04 -4.89
CA ALA A 133 -22.89 -0.44 -6.27
C ALA A 133 -21.39 -0.62 -6.68
N GLY A 134 -20.53 -0.93 -5.71
CA GLY A 134 -19.09 -1.11 -5.88
C GLY A 134 -18.26 -0.01 -5.23
N SER A 135 -16.93 -0.14 -5.35
CA SER A 135 -15.95 0.75 -4.72
C SER A 135 -15.26 1.68 -5.73
N ALA A 136 -14.16 2.31 -5.34
CA ALA A 136 -13.36 3.17 -6.20
C ALA A 136 -12.80 2.39 -7.40
N THR A 137 -13.16 2.81 -8.62
CA THR A 137 -12.71 2.19 -9.88
C THR A 137 -11.80 3.13 -10.66
N LEU A 138 -12.29 4.32 -11.03
CA LEU A 138 -11.55 5.29 -11.84
C LEU A 138 -10.30 5.81 -11.12
N SER A 139 -10.43 6.21 -9.85
CA SER A 139 -9.29 6.68 -9.06
C SER A 139 -8.30 5.56 -8.75
N MET A 140 -8.77 4.32 -8.59
CA MET A 140 -7.88 3.16 -8.46
C MET A 140 -7.12 2.89 -9.75
N ALA A 141 -7.78 2.98 -10.92
CA ALA A 141 -7.12 2.84 -12.21
C ALA A 141 -6.04 3.90 -12.43
N TYR A 142 -6.31 5.16 -12.07
CA TYR A 142 -5.30 6.22 -12.06
C TYR A 142 -4.11 5.89 -11.14
N ALA A 143 -4.38 5.52 -9.89
CA ALA A 143 -3.32 5.21 -8.93
C ALA A 143 -2.47 4.00 -9.34
N ALA A 144 -3.09 2.95 -9.90
CA ALA A 144 -2.39 1.80 -10.43
C ALA A 144 -1.54 2.16 -11.66
N ALA A 145 -2.05 3.01 -12.55
CA ALA A 145 -1.30 3.49 -13.71
C ALA A 145 -0.08 4.30 -13.30
N GLU A 146 -0.20 5.19 -12.31
CA GLU A 146 0.92 5.97 -11.76
C GLU A 146 2.01 5.07 -11.14
N PHE A 147 1.60 4.06 -10.35
CA PHE A 147 2.53 3.08 -9.79
C PHE A 147 3.28 2.31 -10.89
N CYS A 148 2.53 1.74 -11.84
CA CYS A 148 3.10 0.99 -12.96
C CYS A 148 4.03 1.84 -13.82
N LYS A 149 3.66 3.10 -14.10
CA LYS A 149 4.51 4.03 -14.85
C LYS A 149 5.83 4.28 -14.13
N SER A 150 5.79 4.60 -12.83
CA SER A 150 7.01 4.82 -12.02
C SER A 150 7.91 3.58 -12.01
N LEU A 151 7.32 2.39 -11.89
CA LEU A 151 8.03 1.13 -11.93
C LEU A 151 8.67 0.86 -13.29
N ILE A 152 7.96 1.09 -14.40
CA ILE A 152 8.50 0.94 -15.77
C ILE A 152 9.64 1.93 -16.01
N GLU A 153 9.50 3.17 -15.56
CA GLU A 153 10.56 4.18 -15.66
C GLU A 153 11.82 3.75 -14.89
N ALA A 154 11.66 3.20 -13.68
CA ALA A 154 12.76 2.66 -12.88
C ALA A 154 13.42 1.43 -13.53
N LEU A 155 12.63 0.53 -14.11
CA LEU A 155 13.12 -0.62 -14.88
C LEU A 155 13.96 -0.19 -16.09
N ASN A 156 13.59 0.93 -16.73
CA ASN A 156 14.34 1.56 -17.82
C ASN A 156 15.59 2.33 -17.34
N GLY A 157 15.90 2.30 -16.04
CA GLY A 157 17.08 2.92 -15.46
C GLY A 157 16.93 4.40 -15.13
N GLN A 158 15.71 4.94 -15.08
CA GLN A 158 15.50 6.27 -14.51
C GLN A 158 15.70 6.22 -12.99
N GLU A 159 16.55 7.09 -12.48
CA GLU A 159 16.85 7.18 -11.05
C GLU A 159 15.79 7.99 -10.28
N GLY A 160 15.80 7.88 -8.96
CA GLY A 160 14.98 8.70 -8.06
C GLY A 160 13.48 8.38 -8.07
N LYS A 161 13.08 7.21 -8.60
CA LYS A 161 11.69 6.77 -8.60
C LYS A 161 11.29 6.23 -7.25
N VAL A 162 10.58 7.04 -6.47
CA VAL A 162 10.07 6.68 -5.14
C VAL A 162 8.56 6.49 -5.19
N GLN A 163 8.08 5.42 -4.57
CA GLN A 163 6.65 5.14 -4.38
C GLN A 163 6.41 4.59 -2.97
N CYS A 164 5.24 4.84 -2.37
CA CYS A 164 4.82 4.06 -1.21
C CYS A 164 4.22 2.75 -1.72
N ALA A 165 4.63 1.62 -1.15
CA ALA A 165 4.10 0.31 -1.51
C ALA A 165 4.13 -0.64 -0.31
N TYR A 166 3.13 -1.51 -0.19
CA TYR A 166 3.04 -2.53 0.86
C TYR A 166 3.89 -3.75 0.48
N VAL A 167 5.02 -3.93 1.15
CA VAL A 167 6.08 -4.87 0.75
C VAL A 167 6.56 -5.70 1.94
N ARG A 168 7.34 -6.77 1.70
CA ARG A 168 8.10 -7.44 2.78
C ARG A 168 9.02 -6.40 3.42
N SER A 169 8.89 -6.21 4.73
CA SER A 169 9.54 -5.11 5.45
C SER A 169 10.07 -5.53 6.83
N GLU A 170 11.15 -4.90 7.26
CA GLU A 170 11.76 -5.09 8.59
C GLU A 170 11.68 -3.81 9.44
N GLU A 171 10.96 -2.80 8.98
CA GLU A 171 10.80 -1.50 9.66
C GLU A 171 9.99 -1.60 10.96
N THR A 172 9.19 -2.66 11.10
CA THR A 172 8.34 -2.94 12.26
C THR A 172 8.30 -4.45 12.55
N GLU A 173 7.61 -4.84 13.61
CA GLU A 173 7.31 -6.25 13.92
C GLU A 173 6.39 -6.95 12.89
N ALA A 174 5.71 -6.17 12.04
CA ALA A 174 4.89 -6.71 10.98
C ALA A 174 5.76 -7.13 9.79
N LYS A 175 5.66 -8.39 9.35
CA LYS A 175 6.47 -8.93 8.23
C LYS A 175 6.28 -8.17 6.92
N TYR A 176 5.13 -7.53 6.73
CA TYR A 176 4.81 -6.70 5.58
C TYR A 176 4.34 -5.34 6.06
N PHE A 177 4.85 -4.29 5.42
CA PHE A 177 4.57 -2.92 5.83
C PHE A 177 4.78 -1.98 4.64
N ALA A 178 3.92 -0.96 4.52
CA ALA A 178 4.05 0.07 3.50
C ALA A 178 4.99 1.17 3.97
N THR A 179 5.98 1.50 3.15
CA THR A 179 6.89 2.65 3.29
C THR A 179 7.24 3.20 1.91
N PRO A 180 7.81 4.41 1.83
CA PRO A 180 8.48 4.86 0.63
C PRO A 180 9.61 3.88 0.26
N VAL A 181 9.56 3.37 -0.96
CA VAL A 181 10.59 2.50 -1.56
C VAL A 181 11.17 3.19 -2.78
N LEU A 182 12.49 3.19 -2.88
CA LEU A 182 13.21 3.52 -4.11
C LEU A 182 13.11 2.32 -5.05
N LEU A 183 12.58 2.55 -6.24
CA LEU A 183 12.48 1.58 -7.32
C LEU A 183 13.73 1.68 -8.21
N GLY A 184 14.16 0.53 -8.73
CA GLY A 184 15.27 0.41 -9.67
C GLY A 184 15.06 -0.75 -10.66
N LYS A 185 16.13 -1.11 -11.37
CA LYS A 185 16.10 -2.12 -12.45
C LYS A 185 15.67 -3.52 -12.02
N GLU A 186 15.87 -3.84 -10.74
CA GLU A 186 15.55 -5.13 -10.14
C GLU A 186 14.45 -4.99 -9.07
N GLY A 187 13.49 -4.09 -9.29
CA GLY A 187 12.35 -3.88 -8.39
C GLY A 187 12.70 -2.91 -7.27
N ILE A 188 12.43 -3.28 -6.01
CA ILE A 188 12.79 -2.46 -4.85
C ILE A 188 14.32 -2.37 -4.74
N GLU A 189 14.88 -1.19 -4.95
CA GLU A 189 16.31 -0.92 -4.75
C GLU A 189 16.63 -0.66 -3.29
N LYS A 190 15.79 0.13 -2.61
CA LYS A 190 15.96 0.48 -1.19
C LYS A 190 14.62 0.77 -0.53
N ASN A 191 14.42 0.23 0.68
CA ASN A 191 13.37 0.71 1.58
C ASN A 191 13.86 1.98 2.28
N LEU A 192 13.14 3.10 2.14
CA LEU A 192 13.51 4.38 2.74
C LEU A 192 13.01 4.54 4.18
N GLY A 193 12.21 3.57 4.65
CA GLY A 193 11.69 3.52 6.01
C GLY A 193 10.65 4.58 6.30
N MET A 194 10.31 4.72 7.58
CA MET A 194 9.23 5.61 8.04
C MET A 194 9.70 7.05 8.29
N GLY A 195 11.02 7.28 8.35
CA GLY A 195 11.59 8.55 8.76
C GLY A 195 11.24 8.92 10.22
N LYS A 196 11.30 10.22 10.53
CA LYS A 196 10.92 10.74 11.85
C LYS A 196 9.42 10.92 11.93
N LEU A 197 8.80 10.27 12.92
CA LEU A 197 7.37 10.38 13.20
C LEU A 197 7.10 11.39 14.32
N LEU A 198 5.96 12.07 14.26
CA LEU A 198 5.40 12.81 15.39
C LEU A 198 4.61 11.88 16.32
N ASP A 199 4.39 12.28 17.57
CA ASP A 199 3.67 11.47 18.57
C ASP A 199 2.29 11.00 18.09
N VAL A 200 1.58 11.85 17.34
CA VAL A 200 0.29 11.50 16.72
C VAL A 200 0.44 10.38 15.69
N GLU A 201 1.49 10.39 14.87
CA GLU A 201 1.77 9.35 13.86
C GLU A 201 2.27 8.06 14.53
N VAL A 202 3.04 8.17 15.62
CA VAL A 202 3.43 7.03 16.46
C VAL A 202 2.20 6.34 17.08
N ASN A 203 1.21 7.11 17.52
CA ASN A 203 -0.03 6.55 18.06
C ASN A 203 -0.86 5.84 16.97
N LEU A 204 -0.94 6.40 15.77
CA LEU A 204 -1.56 5.72 14.61
C LEU A 204 -0.84 4.42 14.28
N LEU A 205 0.50 4.43 14.27
CA LEU A 205 1.32 3.25 14.05
C LEU A 205 1.00 2.15 15.07
N LYS A 206 1.03 2.48 16.37
CA LYS A 206 0.71 1.54 17.45
C LYS A 206 -0.69 0.96 17.32
N ALA A 207 -1.68 1.79 16.96
CA ALA A 207 -3.06 1.34 16.79
C ALA A 207 -3.23 0.40 15.60
N ALA A 208 -2.48 0.62 14.51
CA ALA A 208 -2.54 -0.20 13.30
C ALA A 208 -1.91 -1.60 13.46
N MET A 209 -0.91 -1.76 14.34
CA MET A 209 -0.07 -2.98 14.37
C MET A 209 -0.87 -4.26 14.64
N PRO A 210 -1.77 -4.33 15.64
CA PRO A 210 -2.52 -5.57 15.90
C PRO A 210 -3.36 -6.02 14.70
N GLU A 211 -4.03 -5.08 14.03
CA GLU A 211 -4.84 -5.38 12.84
C GLU A 211 -3.96 -5.82 11.67
N LEU A 212 -2.83 -5.15 11.45
CA LEU A 212 -1.92 -5.48 10.36
C LEU A 212 -1.31 -6.87 10.53
N ILE A 213 -0.85 -7.21 11.74
CA ILE A 213 -0.31 -8.53 12.06
C ILE A 213 -1.38 -9.62 11.86
N ALA A 214 -2.61 -9.38 12.34
CA ALA A 214 -3.71 -10.33 12.15
C ALA A 214 -4.04 -10.55 10.66
N ASN A 215 -4.08 -9.48 9.87
CA ASN A 215 -4.31 -9.56 8.42
C ASN A 215 -3.21 -10.34 7.69
N ILE A 216 -1.95 -10.13 8.08
CA ILE A 216 -0.81 -10.88 7.54
C ILE A 216 -0.94 -12.36 7.87
N GLN A 217 -1.15 -12.69 9.14
CA GLN A 217 -1.30 -14.08 9.60
C GLN A 217 -2.44 -14.79 8.88
N LYS A 218 -3.58 -14.11 8.70
CA LYS A 218 -4.72 -14.64 7.95
C LYS A 218 -4.36 -15.00 6.51
N GLY A 219 -3.56 -14.17 5.85
CA GLY A 219 -3.07 -14.43 4.49
C GLY A 219 -2.08 -15.60 4.43
N GLU A 220 -1.11 -15.64 5.36
CA GLU A 220 -0.13 -16.73 5.43
C GLU A 220 -0.79 -18.10 5.72
N GLN A 221 -1.73 -18.13 6.67
CA GLN A 221 -2.47 -19.35 7.06
C GLN A 221 -3.31 -19.91 5.91
N PHE A 222 -3.96 -19.05 5.12
CA PHE A 222 -4.75 -19.49 3.97
C PHE A 222 -3.94 -20.38 3.00
N VAL A 223 -2.68 -20.02 2.76
CA VAL A 223 -1.78 -20.81 1.90
C VAL A 223 -1.25 -22.05 2.64
N GLY A 224 -0.96 -21.94 3.94
CA GLY A 224 -0.53 -23.07 4.78
C GLY A 224 -1.56 -24.22 4.84
N ASP A 225 -2.84 -23.87 4.94
CA ASP A 225 -3.95 -24.82 5.05
C ASP A 225 -4.44 -25.36 3.71
N SER A 226 -4.14 -24.66 2.61
CA SER A 226 -4.35 -25.14 1.24
C SER A 226 -3.31 -26.22 0.93
N LYS A 227 -3.62 -27.48 1.29
CA LYS A 227 -2.90 -28.68 0.87
C LYS A 227 -3.19 -29.03 -0.59
#